data_AF-A0A940ZGU2-F1
#
_entry.id   AF-A0A940ZGU2-F1
#
_cell.length_a   1.000
_cell.length_b   1.000
_cell.length_c   1.000
_cell.angle_alpha   90.00
_cell.angle_beta   90.00
_cell.angle_gamma   90.00
#
_symmetry.space_group_name_H-M   'P 1'
#
loop_
_entity.id
_entity.type
_entity.pdbx_description
1 polymer ?
#
loop_
_entity_poly.entity_id
_entity_poly.type
_entity_poly.pdbx_seq_one_letter_code
_entity_poly.pdbx_strand_id
1 'polypeptide(L)'
;MKIQSAAVAVILVLARVACGAGEEQSIDRKAREIIVKKCTGCHSDAKIKAAFSAGKDMRAIQKEMQGRGANLSGNEQEVLGIYWKHSPQLK
;
A
#
# COMPACT_ATOMS: atom_id res chain seq x y z
N MET A 1 -56.57 -26.60 -5.07
CA MET A 1 -55.25 -26.36 -5.69
C MET A 1 -55.04 -24.86 -5.84
N LYS A 2 -53.82 -24.39 -5.50
CA LYS A 2 -53.22 -23.07 -5.75
C LYS A 2 -53.65 -21.90 -4.84
N ILE A 3 -53.01 -21.81 -3.67
CA ILE A 3 -52.72 -20.54 -3.00
C ILE A 3 -51.30 -20.13 -3.41
N GLN A 4 -51.20 -19.01 -4.14
CA GLN A 4 -49.93 -18.47 -4.61
C GLN A 4 -49.41 -17.39 -3.69
N SER A 5 -48.08 -17.36 -3.60
CA SER A 5 -47.23 -16.19 -3.36
C SER A 5 -47.09 -15.74 -1.90
N ALA A 6 -46.17 -16.41 -1.21
CA ALA A 6 -45.46 -15.85 -0.07
C ALA A 6 -44.61 -14.65 -0.52
N ALA A 7 -44.81 -13.52 0.14
CA ALA A 7 -43.96 -12.34 0.04
C ALA A 7 -42.54 -12.68 0.53
N VAL A 8 -41.56 -12.67 -0.37
CA VAL A 8 -40.14 -12.72 0.02
C VAL A 8 -39.61 -11.30 -0.07
N ALA A 9 -39.71 -10.57 1.04
CA ALA A 9 -38.97 -9.33 1.23
C ALA A 9 -37.51 -9.68 1.56
N VAL A 10 -36.68 -9.89 0.53
CA VAL A 10 -35.22 -9.89 0.70
C VAL A 10 -34.80 -8.44 0.88
N ILE A 11 -34.70 -8.00 2.14
CA ILE A 11 -34.07 -6.74 2.49
C ILE A 11 -32.56 -6.92 2.27
N LEU A 12 -32.09 -6.44 1.12
CA LEU A 12 -30.68 -6.30 0.78
C LEU A 12 -30.03 -5.29 1.74
N VAL A 13 -29.37 -5.80 2.79
CA VAL A 13 -28.46 -4.99 3.61
C VAL A 13 -27.17 -4.78 2.82
N LEU A 14 -27.09 -3.67 2.08
CA LEU A 14 -25.84 -3.16 1.51
C LEU A 14 -25.30 -2.03 2.39
N ALA A 15 -24.85 -2.37 3.60
CA ALA A 15 -23.98 -1.48 4.37
C ALA A 15 -22.57 -1.56 3.78
N ARG A 16 -22.28 -0.76 2.75
CA ARG A 16 -20.92 -0.57 2.26
C ARG A 16 -20.17 0.36 3.21
N VAL A 17 -19.21 -0.19 3.93
CA VAL A 17 -18.15 0.53 4.66
C VAL A 17 -17.46 1.49 3.69
N ALA A 18 -17.65 2.80 3.89
CA ALA A 18 -17.08 3.87 3.07
C ALA A 18 -15.88 4.58 3.73
N CYS A 19 -15.36 4.08 4.85
CA CYS A 19 -14.25 4.72 5.57
C CYS A 19 -12.96 3.90 5.37
N GLY A 20 -12.10 4.30 4.43
CA GLY A 20 -10.76 3.70 4.28
C GLY A 20 -10.09 3.95 2.92
N ALA A 21 -10.86 4.02 1.83
CA ALA A 21 -10.30 4.11 0.48
C ALA A 21 -9.55 5.44 0.20
N GLY A 22 -9.96 6.54 0.84
CA GLY A 22 -9.34 7.85 0.65
C GLY A 22 -7.96 8.00 1.29
N GLU A 23 -7.71 7.31 2.41
CA GLU A 23 -6.44 7.40 3.14
C GLU A 23 -5.37 6.50 2.50
N GLU A 24 -5.74 5.26 2.13
CA GLU A 24 -4.84 4.30 1.49
C GLU A 24 -4.33 4.80 0.13
N GLN A 25 -5.22 5.35 -0.72
CA GLN A 25 -4.83 5.93 -2.00
C GLN A 25 -3.89 7.14 -1.84
N SER A 26 -4.01 7.87 -0.73
CA SER A 26 -3.15 9.01 -0.43
C SER A 26 -1.74 8.58 -0.01
N ILE A 27 -1.63 7.49 0.77
CA ILE A 27 -0.35 6.93 1.21
C ILE A 27 0.42 6.35 0.03
N ASP A 28 -0.26 5.59 -0.83
CA ASP A 28 0.33 5.03 -2.04
C ASP A 28 0.93 6.09 -2.96
N ARG A 29 0.20 7.18 -3.18
CA ARG A 29 0.71 8.29 -3.98
C ARG A 29 1.94 8.95 -3.33
N LYS A 30 1.87 9.26 -2.03
CA LYS A 30 2.99 9.85 -1.28
C LYS A 30 4.21 8.93 -1.29
N ALA A 31 4.02 7.63 -1.09
CA ALA A 31 5.09 6.64 -1.12
C ALA A 31 5.76 6.58 -2.48
N ARG A 32 4.99 6.53 -3.59
CA ARG A 32 5.55 6.59 -4.95
C ARG A 32 6.36 7.85 -5.19
N GLU A 33 5.86 9.01 -4.75
CA GLU A 33 6.60 10.28 -4.86
C GLU A 33 7.92 10.24 -4.09
N ILE A 34 7.93 9.68 -2.87
CA ILE A 34 9.14 9.51 -2.06
C ILE A 34 10.12 8.56 -2.76
N ILE A 35 9.66 7.40 -3.24
CA ILE A 35 10.50 6.40 -3.91
C ILE A 35 11.24 7.03 -5.11
N VAL A 36 10.50 7.74 -5.96
CA VAL A 36 11.07 8.41 -7.15
C VAL A 36 12.05 9.52 -6.75
N LYS A 37 11.76 10.30 -5.70
CA LYS A 37 12.64 11.42 -5.31
C LYS A 37 13.87 10.98 -4.53
N LYS A 38 13.75 9.95 -3.70
CA LYS A 38 14.74 9.62 -2.67
C LYS A 38 15.48 8.31 -2.92
N CYS A 39 14.85 7.35 -3.57
CA CYS A 39 15.39 6.01 -3.71
C CYS A 39 15.95 5.72 -5.11
N THR A 40 15.60 6.53 -6.13
CA THR A 40 16.09 6.32 -7.50
C THR A 40 17.26 7.23 -7.91
N GLY A 41 17.82 7.99 -6.97
CA GLY A 41 18.97 8.86 -7.25
C GLY A 41 20.28 8.11 -7.53
N CYS A 42 20.43 6.89 -6.98
CA CYS A 42 21.66 6.09 -7.12
C CYS A 42 21.49 4.82 -7.98
N HIS A 43 20.27 4.31 -8.11
CA HIS A 43 19.95 3.12 -8.92
C HIS A 43 18.46 3.10 -9.27
N SER A 44 18.05 2.27 -10.23
CA SER A 44 16.64 2.17 -10.63
C SER A 44 15.72 1.63 -9.53
N ASP A 45 14.43 1.93 -9.67
CA ASP A 45 13.34 1.39 -8.84
C ASP A 45 13.15 -0.13 -9.03
N ALA A 46 13.67 -0.70 -10.12
CA ALA A 46 13.66 -2.14 -10.37
C ALA A 46 14.30 -2.95 -9.22
N LYS A 47 15.35 -2.42 -8.58
CA LYS A 47 15.96 -3.06 -7.40
C LYS A 47 15.02 -3.07 -6.19
N ILE A 48 14.24 -2.01 -6.02
CA ILE A 48 13.26 -1.88 -4.93
C ILE A 48 12.13 -2.87 -5.15
N LYS A 49 11.61 -2.94 -6.39
CA LYS A 49 10.59 -3.92 -6.79
C LYS A 49 11.08 -5.34 -6.55
N ALA A 50 12.27 -5.69 -7.04
CA ALA A 50 12.85 -7.02 -6.86
C ALA A 50 13.04 -7.39 -5.38
N ALA A 51 13.48 -6.45 -4.54
CA ALA A 51 13.60 -6.69 -3.11
C ALA A 51 12.24 -6.93 -2.44
N PHE A 52 11.23 -6.13 -2.81
CA PHE A 52 9.88 -6.27 -2.28
C PHE A 52 9.23 -7.59 -2.69
N SER A 53 9.28 -7.94 -3.99
CA SER A 53 8.73 -9.20 -4.51
C SER A 53 9.42 -10.43 -3.90
N ALA A 54 10.71 -10.32 -3.58
CA ALA A 54 11.46 -11.36 -2.87
C ALA A 54 11.12 -11.44 -1.37
N GLY A 55 10.15 -10.67 -0.87
CA GLY A 55 9.72 -10.68 0.53
C GLY A 55 10.79 -10.15 1.51
N LYS A 56 11.74 -9.35 1.03
CA LYS A 56 12.79 -8.80 1.90
C LYS A 56 12.21 -7.79 2.89
N ASP A 57 12.89 -7.63 4.02
CA ASP A 57 12.56 -6.58 4.98
C ASP A 57 12.95 -5.21 4.41
N MET A 58 11.96 -4.49 3.91
CA MET A 58 12.13 -3.18 3.32
C MET A 58 12.57 -2.12 4.32
N ARG A 59 12.23 -2.26 5.61
CA ARG A 59 12.69 -1.30 6.64
C ARG A 59 14.17 -1.50 6.94
N ALA A 60 14.65 -2.74 6.94
CA ALA A 60 16.07 -3.02 7.04
C ALA A 60 16.83 -2.46 5.83
N ILE A 61 16.33 -2.67 4.61
CA ILE A 61 16.92 -2.12 3.39
C ILE A 61 16.94 -0.58 3.42
N GLN A 62 15.87 0.07 3.86
CA GLN A 62 15.85 1.53 4.00
C GLN A 62 16.96 2.04 4.91
N LYS A 63 17.14 1.41 6.09
CA LYS A 63 18.23 1.77 7.01
C LYS A 63 19.60 1.55 6.38
N GLU A 64 19.78 0.45 5.66
CA GLU A 64 21.02 0.19 4.92
C GLU A 64 21.29 1.28 3.88
N MET A 65 20.27 1.67 3.10
CA MET A 65 20.42 2.72 2.08
C MET A 65 20.68 4.09 2.71
N GLN A 66 20.11 4.39 3.89
CA GLN A 66 20.45 5.59 4.64
C GLN A 66 21.92 5.60 5.07
N GLY A 67 22.47 4.46 5.51
CA GLY A 67 23.90 4.29 5.77
C GLY A 67 24.79 4.48 4.52
N ARG A 68 24.22 4.30 3.32
CA ARG A 68 24.88 4.53 2.03
C ARG A 68 24.62 5.92 1.44
N GLY A 69 23.94 6.81 2.16
CA GLY A 69 23.73 8.21 1.78
C GLY A 69 22.30 8.58 1.36
N ALA A 70 21.33 7.67 1.40
CA ALA A 70 19.93 8.03 1.19
C ALA A 70 19.41 8.91 2.34
N ASN A 71 18.79 10.04 2.03
CA ASN A 71 18.26 10.96 3.04
C ASN A 71 16.73 10.90 3.11
N LEU A 72 16.23 10.13 4.08
CA LEU A 72 14.80 9.99 4.41
C LEU A 72 14.51 10.57 5.80
N SER A 73 13.57 11.51 5.86
CA SER A 73 13.01 12.02 7.12
C SER A 73 12.19 10.97 7.86
N GLY A 74 11.88 11.23 9.14
CA GLY A 74 11.02 10.33 9.95
C GLY A 74 9.64 10.10 9.32
N ASN A 75 8.99 11.17 8.84
CA ASN A 75 7.70 11.07 8.14
C ASN A 75 7.79 10.24 6.86
N GLU A 76 8.86 10.41 6.07
CA GLU A 76 9.03 9.63 4.83
C GLU A 76 9.25 8.14 5.12
N GLN A 77 10.02 7.82 6.18
CA GLN A 77 10.18 6.44 6.65
C GLN A 77 8.86 5.83 7.10
N GLU A 78 8.01 6.60 7.78
CA GLU A 78 6.69 6.15 8.21
C GLU A 78 5.77 5.86 7.03
N VAL A 79 5.63 6.80 6.09
CA VAL A 79 4.80 6.64 4.88
C VAL A 79 5.21 5.40 4.11
N LEU A 80 6.51 5.22 3.84
CA LEU A 80 6.99 4.04 3.15
C LEU A 80 6.76 2.77 3.98
N GLY A 81 6.93 2.84 5.30
CA GLY A 81 6.71 1.74 6.21
C GLY A 81 5.25 1.27 6.32
N ILE A 82 4.29 2.15 6.06
CA ILE A 82 2.86 1.81 5.90
C ILE A 82 2.64 1.22 4.50
N TYR A 83 3.17 1.87 3.47
CA TYR A 83 3.06 1.42 2.08
C TYR A 83 3.53 -0.03 1.89
N TRP A 84 4.67 -0.41 2.48
CA TRP A 84 5.18 -1.79 2.38
C TRP A 84 4.26 -2.85 2.99
N LYS A 85 3.48 -2.51 4.02
CA LYS A 85 2.56 -3.44 4.68
C LYS A 85 1.28 -3.64 3.87
N HIS A 86 0.81 -2.59 3.19
CA HIS A 86 -0.48 -2.57 2.51
C HIS A 86 -0.40 -2.67 0.99
N SER A 87 0.79 -2.86 0.40
CA SER A 87 0.96 -3.02 -1.04
C SER A 87 1.05 -4.51 -1.45
N PRO A 88 -0.08 -5.20 -1.70
CA PRO A 88 -0.05 -6.56 -2.25
C PRO A 88 0.49 -6.59 -3.69
N GLN A 89 0.49 -5.45 -4.39
CA GLN A 89 0.68 -5.34 -5.84
C GLN A 89 2.13 -5.49 -6.32
N LEU A 90 3.09 -5.70 -5.42
CA LEU A 90 4.49 -5.90 -5.74
C LEU A 90 4.97 -7.31 -5.36
N LYS A 91 4.08 -8.20 -4.91
CA LYS A 91 4.37 -9.62 -4.69
C LYS A 91 4.33 -10.40 -6.01
#